data_AF-A0A645JJC9-F1
#
_entry.id   AF-A0A645JJC9-F1
#
_cell.length_a   1.000
_cell.length_b   1.000
_cell.length_c   1.000
_cell.angle_alpha   90.00
_cell.angle_beta   90.00
_cell.angle_gamma   90.00
#
_symmetry.space_group_name_H-M   'P 1'
#
loop_
_entity.id
_entity.type
_entity.pdbx_description
1 polymer ?
#
loop_
_entity_poly.entity_id
_entity_poly.type
_entity_poly.pdbx_seq_one_letter_code
_entity_poly.pdbx_strand_id
1 'polypeptide(L)'
;MDKIHGGILTLSLKGGEIHDISFEISNNKTNLSFDINDFGEIIVNIKTNTDVILSEFKQEIDMSDTKQIKALEDAAAAMLEQNIESVIKKVEMEYNSDIFGFGNMIYKKNPKLWAQLSPKWDMLFPALQVEVESKVTIINSVMIETRGE
;
A
#
# COMPACT_ATOMS: atom_id res chain seq x y z
N MET A 1 -9.51 -6.09 3.30
CA MET A 1 -8.81 -5.37 2.22
C MET A 1 -7.46 -6.04 1.96
N ASP A 2 -7.45 -7.37 1.82
CA ASP A 2 -6.23 -8.18 1.77
C ASP A 2 -6.42 -9.27 0.70
N LYS A 3 -6.64 -8.81 -0.54
CA LYS A 3 -6.99 -9.70 -1.66
C LYS A 3 -6.34 -9.27 -2.97
N ILE A 4 -5.11 -8.77 -2.95
CA ILE A 4 -4.29 -8.71 -4.16
C ILE A 4 -3.55 -10.05 -4.24
N HIS A 5 -4.03 -10.94 -5.11
CA HIS A 5 -3.41 -12.25 -5.38
C HIS A 5 -2.56 -12.23 -6.66
N GLY A 6 -2.40 -11.05 -7.27
CA GLY A 6 -1.70 -10.83 -8.53
C GLY A 6 -1.97 -9.44 -9.09
N GLY A 7 -1.16 -8.99 -10.04
CA GLY A 7 -1.25 -7.68 -10.68
C GLY A 7 0.12 -7.21 -11.17
N ILE A 8 0.14 -6.28 -12.12
CA ILE A 8 1.39 -5.70 -12.64
C ILE A 8 1.55 -4.30 -12.04
N LEU A 9 2.63 -4.09 -11.31
CA LEU A 9 3.10 -2.80 -10.86
C LEU A 9 4.12 -2.26 -11.89
N THR A 10 3.88 -1.09 -12.45
CA THR A 10 4.75 -0.51 -13.49
C THR A 10 5.46 0.73 -12.97
N LEU A 11 6.79 0.78 -13.13
CA LEU A 11 7.61 1.90 -12.68
C LEU A 11 8.14 2.68 -13.88
N SER A 12 8.04 4.01 -13.82
CA SER A 12 8.63 4.92 -14.81
C SER A 12 9.83 5.64 -14.20
N LEU A 13 11.04 5.42 -14.74
CA LEU A 13 12.30 5.93 -14.16
C LEU A 13 12.71 7.33 -14.66
N LYS A 14 12.02 7.90 -15.65
CA LYS A 14 12.22 9.26 -16.14
C LYS A 14 10.85 9.91 -16.32
N GLY A 15 10.72 11.20 -16.07
CA GLY A 15 9.46 11.97 -16.11
C GLY A 15 8.82 12.12 -17.50
N GLY A 16 8.65 11.02 -18.23
CA GLY A 16 8.00 10.89 -19.52
C GLY A 16 7.59 9.43 -19.75
N GLU A 17 6.46 9.24 -20.45
CA GLU A 17 5.67 8.00 -20.59
C GLU A 17 6.39 6.77 -21.15
N ILE A 18 7.34 6.20 -20.40
CA ILE A 18 7.84 4.86 -20.66
C ILE A 18 7.90 4.09 -19.34
N HIS A 19 6.99 3.13 -19.20
CA HIS A 19 7.07 2.07 -18.20
C HIS A 19 8.28 1.19 -18.54
N ASP A 20 9.46 1.58 -18.05
CA ASP A 20 10.70 0.87 -18.34
C ASP A 20 10.80 -0.44 -17.56
N ILE A 21 10.05 -0.57 -16.46
CA ILE A 21 10.07 -1.73 -15.57
C ILE A 21 8.65 -2.19 -15.25
N SER A 22 8.39 -3.48 -15.42
CA SER A 22 7.18 -4.12 -14.92
C SER A 22 7.51 -5.15 -13.85
N PHE A 23 6.76 -5.09 -12.76
CA PHE A 23 6.84 -5.99 -11.62
C PHE A 23 5.54 -6.77 -11.52
N GLU A 24 5.61 -8.10 -11.52
CA GLU A 24 4.47 -8.95 -11.20
C GLU A 24 4.37 -9.14 -9.68
N ILE A 25 3.21 -8.83 -9.10
CA ILE A 25 2.95 -9.03 -7.67
C ILE A 25 2.80 -10.52 -7.40
N SER A 26 3.73 -11.09 -6.64
CA SER A 26 3.67 -12.48 -6.20
C SER A 26 2.88 -12.63 -4.91
N ASN A 27 3.05 -11.68 -3.98
CA ASN A 27 2.37 -11.70 -2.68
C ASN A 27 2.20 -10.27 -2.17
N ASN A 28 1.09 -10.01 -1.49
CA ASN A 28 0.86 -8.74 -0.82
C ASN A 28 0.17 -9.01 0.52
N LYS A 29 0.65 -8.33 1.56
CA LYS A 29 0.00 -8.27 2.86
C LYS A 29 -0.25 -6.83 3.23
N THR A 30 -1.50 -6.51 3.54
CA THR A 30 -1.90 -5.19 4.00
C THR A 30 -2.36 -5.24 5.45
N ASN A 31 -1.72 -4.45 6.31
CA ASN A 31 -2.12 -4.28 7.70
C ASN A 31 -2.75 -2.91 7.90
N LEU A 32 -3.96 -2.91 8.47
CA LEU A 32 -4.68 -1.72 8.86
C LEU A 32 -4.67 -1.58 10.38
N SER A 33 -4.20 -0.44 10.85
CA SER A 33 -4.29 -0.05 12.26
C SER A 33 -4.73 1.40 12.40
N PHE A 34 -4.97 1.81 13.64
CA PHE A 34 -5.15 3.21 13.96
C PHE A 34 -4.49 3.48 15.30
N ASP A 35 -4.04 4.72 15.46
CA ASP A 35 -3.57 5.29 16.71
C ASP A 35 -4.41 6.53 17.03
N ILE A 36 -4.26 7.03 18.26
CA ILE A 36 -4.85 8.29 18.70
C ILE A 36 -3.69 9.20 19.08
N ASN A 37 -3.60 10.36 18.45
CA ASN A 37 -2.54 11.33 18.75
C ASN A 37 -2.80 12.05 20.09
N ASP A 38 -1.84 12.87 20.51
CA ASP A 38 -1.93 13.63 21.78
C ASP A 38 -3.14 14.60 21.83
N PHE A 39 -3.73 14.94 20.69
CA PHE A 39 -4.91 15.80 20.57
C PHE A 39 -6.23 15.02 20.55
N GLY A 40 -6.19 13.69 20.64
CA GLY A 40 -7.38 12.83 20.62
C GLY A 40 -7.90 12.53 19.21
N GLU A 41 -7.13 12.85 18.16
CA GLU A 41 -7.49 12.61 16.77
C GLU A 41 -7.03 11.23 16.32
N ILE A 42 -7.82 10.61 15.44
CA ILE A 42 -7.54 9.26 14.93
C ILE A 42 -6.62 9.35 13.74
N ILE A 43 -5.51 8.64 13.81
CA ILE A 43 -4.58 8.45 12.69
C ILE A 43 -4.76 7.01 12.21
N VAL A 44 -5.21 6.83 10.98
CA VAL A 44 -5.28 5.52 10.34
C VAL A 44 -3.91 5.21 9.73
N ASN A 45 -3.40 4.02 10.00
CA ASN A 45 -2.14 3.55 9.46
C ASN A 45 -2.39 2.39 8.49
N ILE A 46 -1.83 2.50 7.29
CA ILE A 46 -1.87 1.47 6.25
C ILE A 46 -0.45 1.04 5.99
N LYS A 47 -0.13 -0.22 6.32
CA LYS A 47 1.18 -0.80 6.04
C LYS A 47 1.07 -1.89 5.01
N THR A 48 1.79 -1.77 3.91
CA THR A 48 1.85 -2.80 2.86
C THR A 48 3.22 -3.48 2.84
N ASN A 49 3.21 -4.80 2.66
CA ASN A 49 4.40 -5.58 2.33
C ASN A 49 4.10 -6.34 1.04
N THR A 50 4.81 -5.99 -0.03
CA THR A 50 4.58 -6.52 -1.37
C THR A 50 5.84 -7.20 -1.90
N ASP A 51 5.73 -8.48 -2.21
CA ASP A 51 6.76 -9.23 -2.90
C ASP A 51 6.47 -9.20 -4.40
N VAL A 52 7.48 -8.84 -5.19
CA VAL A 52 7.34 -8.70 -6.64
C VAL A 52 8.42 -9.45 -7.41
N ILE A 53 8.08 -9.87 -8.62
CA ILE A 53 9.00 -10.50 -9.58
C ILE A 53 9.26 -9.48 -10.69
N LEU A 54 10.51 -9.28 -11.05
CA LEU A 54 10.86 -8.48 -12.22
C LEU A 54 10.47 -9.23 -13.50
N SER A 55 9.52 -8.70 -14.28
CA SER A 55 8.98 -9.38 -15.48
C SER A 55 9.61 -8.85 -16.77
N GLU A 56 9.60 -7.52 -16.98
CA GLU A 56 10.16 -6.88 -18.17
C GLU A 56 10.99 -5.66 -17.78
N PHE A 57 12.16 -5.52 -18.39
CA PHE A 57 13.00 -4.34 -18.28
C PHE A 57 13.74 -4.08 -19.60
N LYS A 58 13.83 -2.82 -20.03
CA LYS A 58 14.43 -2.45 -21.34
C LYS A 58 15.96 -2.43 -21.38
N GLN A 59 16.64 -2.45 -20.25
CA GLN A 59 18.11 -2.50 -20.15
C GLN A 59 18.53 -3.75 -19.36
N GLU A 60 19.82 -4.04 -19.21
CA GLU A 60 20.25 -5.10 -18.31
C GLU A 60 20.23 -4.56 -16.86
N ILE A 61 19.37 -5.10 -15.99
CA ILE A 61 19.51 -4.94 -14.53
C ILE A 61 20.46 -6.02 -14.04
N ASP A 62 21.52 -5.61 -13.35
CA ASP A 62 22.36 -6.56 -12.64
C ASP A 62 21.66 -6.93 -11.33
N MET A 63 20.99 -8.08 -11.32
CA MET A 63 20.31 -8.60 -10.12
C MET A 63 21.27 -8.92 -8.96
N SER A 64 22.59 -8.91 -9.19
CA SER A 64 23.61 -9.03 -8.15
C SER A 64 24.01 -7.69 -7.52
N ASP A 65 23.68 -6.55 -8.15
CA ASP A 65 23.89 -5.22 -7.59
C ASP A 65 22.79 -4.89 -6.56
N THR A 66 23.08 -5.20 -5.30
CA THR A 66 22.19 -4.93 -4.17
C THR A 66 21.81 -3.46 -4.01
N LYS A 67 22.64 -2.51 -4.46
CA LYS A 67 22.29 -1.08 -4.41
C LYS A 67 21.29 -0.72 -5.50
N GLN A 68 21.46 -1.27 -6.70
CA GLN A 68 20.51 -1.09 -7.80
C GLN A 68 19.14 -1.66 -7.42
N ILE A 69 19.11 -2.88 -6.89
CA ILE A 69 17.86 -3.53 -6.44
C ILE A 69 17.18 -2.72 -5.33
N LYS A 70 17.94 -2.26 -4.34
CA LYS A 70 17.37 -1.47 -3.24
C LYS A 70 16.76 -0.16 -3.75
N ALA A 71 17.42 0.51 -4.69
CA ALA A 71 16.88 1.73 -5.30
C ALA A 71 15.57 1.47 -6.07
N LEU A 72 15.44 0.32 -6.73
CA LEU A 72 14.21 -0.08 -7.42
C LEU A 72 13.07 -0.40 -6.44
N GLU A 73 13.38 -1.13 -5.36
CA GLU A 73 12.42 -1.41 -4.28
C GLU A 73 11.89 -0.13 -3.65
N ASP A 74 12.78 0.81 -3.33
CA ASP A 74 12.41 2.09 -2.71
C ASP A 74 11.58 2.96 -3.67
N ALA A 75 11.92 2.98 -4.96
CA ALA A 75 11.14 3.68 -5.97
C ALA A 75 9.73 3.07 -6.15
N ALA A 76 9.64 1.74 -6.19
CA ALA A 76 8.37 1.03 -6.28
C ALA A 76 7.50 1.23 -5.02
N ALA A 77 8.12 1.24 -3.84
CA ALA A 77 7.46 1.51 -2.57
C ALA A 77 6.88 2.94 -2.54
N ALA A 78 7.68 3.96 -2.85
CA ALA A 78 7.22 5.35 -2.87
C ALA A 78 6.08 5.57 -3.87
N MET A 79 6.15 4.95 -5.05
CA MET A 79 5.06 5.01 -6.03
C MET A 79 3.78 4.32 -5.50
N LEU A 80 3.90 3.18 -4.84
CA LEU A 80 2.76 2.47 -4.25
C LEU A 80 2.11 3.30 -3.14
N GLU A 81 2.90 3.93 -2.27
CA GLU A 81 2.42 4.87 -1.24
C GLU A 81 1.60 6.00 -1.87
N GLN A 82 2.17 6.70 -2.85
CA GLN A 82 1.49 7.80 -3.54
C GLN A 82 0.19 7.38 -4.22
N ASN A 83 0.16 6.18 -4.82
CA ASN A 83 -1.04 5.65 -5.46
C ASN A 83 -2.14 5.33 -4.43
N ILE A 84 -1.78 4.69 -3.31
CA ILE A 84 -2.72 4.38 -2.23
C ILE A 84 -3.28 5.68 -1.65
N GLU A 85 -2.43 6.64 -1.31
CA GLU A 85 -2.84 7.96 -0.80
C GLU A 85 -3.78 8.68 -1.77
N SER A 86 -3.48 8.64 -3.07
CA SER A 86 -4.30 9.29 -4.10
C SER A 86 -5.69 8.67 -4.20
N VAL A 87 -5.77 7.33 -4.14
CA VAL A 87 -7.06 6.62 -4.14
C VAL A 87 -7.87 6.96 -2.88
N ILE A 88 -7.23 7.00 -1.72
CA ILE A 88 -7.89 7.34 -0.45
C ILE A 88 -8.45 8.75 -0.50
N LYS A 89 -7.63 9.74 -0.87
CA LYS A 89 -8.06 11.14 -1.01
C LYS A 89 -9.21 11.29 -1.99
N LYS A 90 -9.17 10.57 -3.12
CA LYS A 90 -10.26 10.57 -4.10
C LYS A 90 -11.56 10.04 -3.49
N VAL A 91 -11.49 8.94 -2.74
CA VAL A 91 -12.66 8.34 -2.09
C VAL A 91 -13.24 9.25 -1.00
N GLU A 92 -12.38 9.85 -0.18
CA GLU A 92 -12.75 10.82 0.86
C GLU A 92 -13.47 12.04 0.26
N MET A 93 -12.94 12.60 -0.83
CA MET A 93 -13.48 13.81 -1.46
C MET A 93 -14.73 13.57 -2.32
N GLU A 94 -14.76 12.48 -3.11
CA GLU A 94 -15.81 12.28 -4.12
C GLU A 94 -16.99 11.44 -3.62
N TYR A 95 -16.76 10.48 -2.71
CA TYR A 95 -17.77 9.45 -2.39
C TYR A 95 -18.26 9.50 -0.94
N ASN A 96 -17.51 10.16 -0.04
CA ASN A 96 -17.78 10.23 1.40
C ASN A 96 -18.27 8.89 1.99
N SER A 97 -17.62 7.80 1.61
CA SER A 97 -18.03 6.45 1.97
C SER A 97 -16.82 5.64 2.40
N ASP A 98 -16.91 5.04 3.59
CA ASP A 98 -15.87 4.18 4.16
C ASP A 98 -15.86 2.79 3.50
N ILE A 99 -15.49 2.75 2.22
CA ILE A 99 -15.32 1.50 1.45
C ILE A 99 -14.07 0.72 1.88
N PHE A 100 -13.18 1.39 2.61
CA PHE A 100 -11.93 0.82 3.10
C PHE A 100 -12.11 0.02 4.39
N GLY A 101 -13.18 0.30 5.14
CA GLY A 101 -13.54 -0.41 6.36
C GLY A 101 -12.79 0.10 7.59
N PHE A 102 -12.39 1.37 7.61
CA PHE A 102 -11.71 1.99 8.75
C PHE A 102 -12.60 2.02 10.00
N GLY A 103 -13.88 2.35 9.84
CA GLY A 103 -14.86 2.33 10.92
C GLY A 103 -15.07 0.91 11.47
N ASN A 104 -15.12 -0.09 10.59
CA ASN A 104 -15.19 -1.50 11.00
C ASN A 104 -13.92 -1.96 11.74
N MET A 105 -12.75 -1.49 11.31
CA MET A 105 -11.50 -1.73 12.04
C MET A 105 -11.55 -1.13 13.46
N ILE A 106 -11.99 0.13 13.58
CA ILE A 106 -12.12 0.81 14.87
C ILE A 106 -13.15 0.09 15.74
N TYR A 107 -14.30 -0.29 15.19
CA TYR A 107 -15.32 -1.07 15.88
C TYR A 107 -14.77 -2.38 16.46
N LYS A 108 -14.02 -3.15 15.66
CA LYS A 108 -13.45 -4.42 16.11
C LYS A 108 -12.40 -4.27 17.21
N LYS A 109 -11.55 -3.25 17.14
CA LYS A 109 -10.47 -3.03 18.12
C LYS A 109 -10.92 -2.27 19.36
N ASN A 110 -11.83 -1.31 19.22
CA ASN A 110 -12.33 -0.48 20.30
C ASN A 110 -13.83 -0.13 20.11
N PRO A 111 -14.75 -1.03 20.50
CA PRO A 111 -16.19 -0.80 20.37
C PRO A 111 -16.70 0.43 21.11
N LYS A 112 -16.07 0.80 22.24
CA LYS A 112 -16.45 1.97 23.04
C LYS A 112 -16.13 3.27 22.30
N LEU A 113 -14.94 3.35 21.71
CA LEU A 113 -14.56 4.48 20.86
C LEU A 113 -15.48 4.56 19.65
N TRP A 114 -15.74 3.44 18.98
CA TRP A 114 -16.67 3.42 17.85
C TRP A 114 -18.06 3.95 18.20
N ALA A 115 -18.61 3.63 19.37
CA ALA A 115 -19.90 4.16 19.81
C ALA A 115 -19.93 5.70 19.92
N GLN A 116 -18.78 6.35 20.13
CA GLN A 116 -18.66 7.81 20.17
C GLN A 116 -18.48 8.43 18.78
N LEU A 117 -17.90 7.68 17.84
CA LEU A 117 -17.58 8.15 16.49
C LEU A 117 -18.70 7.88 15.50
N SER A 118 -19.35 6.71 15.60
CA SER A 118 -20.33 6.23 14.63
C SER A 118 -21.48 7.20 14.33
N PRO A 119 -22.01 7.99 15.28
CA PRO A 119 -23.08 8.94 14.99
C PRO A 119 -22.66 10.09 14.08
N LYS A 120 -21.35 10.36 13.99
CA LYS A 120 -20.75 11.47 13.21
C LYS A 120 -19.71 10.97 12.20
N TRP A 121 -19.70 9.67 11.90
CA TRP A 121 -18.65 9.04 11.11
C TRP A 121 -18.55 9.65 9.70
N ASP A 122 -19.68 9.91 9.06
CA ASP A 122 -19.73 10.52 7.72
C ASP A 122 -19.17 11.96 7.67
N MET A 123 -19.00 12.61 8.83
CA MET A 123 -18.33 13.91 8.94
C MET A 123 -16.85 13.78 9.28
N LEU A 124 -16.48 12.73 10.03
CA LEU A 124 -15.10 12.49 10.45
C LEU A 124 -14.27 11.84 9.34
N PHE A 125 -14.88 10.91 8.59
CA PHE A 125 -14.19 10.10 7.60
C PHE A 125 -13.42 10.94 6.56
N PRO A 126 -13.99 11.98 5.93
CA PRO A 126 -13.26 12.82 4.97
C PRO A 126 -12.08 13.62 5.54
N ALA A 127 -12.01 13.75 6.87
CA ALA A 127 -10.98 14.51 7.57
C ALA A 127 -10.01 13.61 8.35
N LEU A 128 -10.10 12.28 8.20
CA LEU A 128 -9.17 11.36 8.85
C LEU A 128 -7.76 11.57 8.31
N GLN A 129 -6.80 11.65 9.22
CA GLN A 129 -5.40 11.53 8.84
C GLN A 129 -5.12 10.07 8.51
N VAL A 130 -4.62 9.82 7.30
CA VAL A 130 -4.21 8.49 6.85
C VAL A 130 -2.73 8.51 6.51
N GLU A 131 -1.97 7.65 7.16
CA GLU A 131 -0.54 7.45 6.95
C GLU A 131 -0.33 6.12 6.24
N VAL A 132 0.40 6.17 5.12
CA VAL A 132 0.69 5.00 4.28
C VAL A 132 2.19 4.73 4.33
N GLU A 133 2.55 3.49 4.64
CA GLU A 133 3.92 3.00 4.58
C GLU A 133 3.92 1.73 3.70
N SER A 134 4.73 1.72 2.65
CA SER A 134 4.84 0.55 1.78
C SER A 134 6.26 0.01 1.79
N LYS A 135 6.35 -1.31 1.80
CA LYS A 135 7.58 -2.04 1.56
C LYS A 135 7.40 -2.91 0.33
N VAL A 136 8.31 -2.77 -0.63
CA VAL A 136 8.41 -3.64 -1.80
C VAL A 136 9.69 -4.46 -1.69
N THR A 137 9.61 -5.75 -1.96
CA THR A 137 10.76 -6.65 -2.02
C THR A 137 10.79 -7.33 -3.38
N ILE A 138 11.89 -7.19 -4.12
CA ILE A 138 12.08 -7.89 -5.39
C ILE A 138 12.59 -9.30 -5.08
N ILE A 139 11.80 -10.31 -5.41
CA ILE A 139 12.16 -11.71 -5.23
C ILE A 139 12.58 -12.33 -6.57
N ASN A 140 13.65 -13.13 -6.53
CA ASN A 140 14.12 -13.84 -7.71
C ASN A 140 13.18 -15.03 -8.01
N SER A 141 12.92 -15.32 -9.29
CA SER A 141 12.00 -16.38 -9.72
C SER A 141 12.37 -17.76 -9.18
N VAL A 142 13.66 -18.03 -8.98
CA VAL A 142 14.19 -19.27 -8.40
C VAL A 142 13.74 -19.52 -6.95
N MET A 143 13.46 -18.48 -6.16
CA MET A 143 13.00 -18.63 -4.77
C MET A 143 11.53 -19.06 -4.65
N ILE A 144 10.78 -19.04 -5.75
CA ILE A 144 9.34 -19.36 -5.75
C ILE A 144 9.13 -20.88 -5.79
N GLU A 145 10.02 -21.63 -6.46
CA GLU A 145 9.97 -23.09 -6.52
C GLU A 145 10.20 -23.75 -5.15
N THR A 146 10.94 -23.10 -4.23
CA THR A 146 11.29 -23.68 -2.92
C THR A 146 10.20 -23.51 -1.85
N ARG A 147 9.12 -22.78 -2.13
CA ARG A 147 7.99 -22.59 -1.20
C ARG A 147 6.75 -23.40 -1.58
N GLY A 148 6.86 -24.27 -2.59
CA GLY A 148 5.79 -25.13 -3.10
C GLY A 148 5.82 -26.59 -2.62
N GLU A 149 6.67 -26.95 -1.65
CA GLU A 149 6.74 -28.29 -1.05
C GLU A 149 6.33 -28.30 0.44
#